data_AF-A0A1B6J0I8-F1
#
_entry.id   AF-A0A1B6J0I8-F1
#
_cell.length_a   1.000
_cell.length_b   1.000
_cell.length_c   1.000
_cell.angle_alpha   90.00
_cell.angle_beta   90.00
_cell.angle_gamma   90.00
#
_symmetry.space_group_name_H-M   'P 1'
#
loop_
_entity.id
_entity.type
_entity.pdbx_description
1 polymer ?
#
loop_
_entity_poly.entity_id
_entity_poly.type
_entity_poly.pdbx_seq_one_letter_code
_entity_poly.pdbx_strand_id
1 'polypeptide(L)'
;ARRVAENAFGILASRFCVFNTPIPLNVDTIETLVKSTCAIHNWLRQSSSKTYFPSGSVDEEDLNTRTITPGAWGDVPTLMSPVGRFYSSNNYGQLGEQVRQWYMHQFMTSFSVPWQMTSIGIEPYDNSEGEENSE
;
A
#
# COMPACT_ATOMS: atom_id res chain seq x y z
N ALA A 1 -13.27 -29.23 -14.67
CA ALA A 1 -12.58 -28.94 -13.39
C ALA A 1 -11.76 -27.64 -13.44
N ARG A 2 -10.81 -27.47 -14.38
CA ARG A 2 -9.93 -26.28 -14.45
C ARG A 2 -10.67 -24.93 -14.45
N ARG A 3 -11.68 -24.78 -15.31
CA ARG A 3 -12.49 -23.55 -15.41
C ARG A 3 -13.14 -23.15 -14.09
N VAL A 4 -13.61 -24.11 -13.30
CA VAL A 4 -14.27 -23.83 -12.01
C VAL A 4 -13.25 -23.34 -10.98
N ALA A 5 -12.08 -23.97 -10.94
CA ALA A 5 -10.99 -23.55 -10.07
C ALA A 5 -10.47 -22.15 -10.49
N GLU A 6 -10.26 -21.91 -11.78
CA GLU A 6 -9.85 -20.61 -12.32
C GLU A 6 -10.86 -19.51 -11.97
N ASN A 7 -12.16 -19.76 -12.15
CA ASN A 7 -13.21 -18.80 -11.80
C ASN A 7 -13.22 -18.51 -10.29
N ALA A 8 -13.08 -19.53 -9.45
CA ALA A 8 -13.04 -19.34 -7.99
C ALA A 8 -11.83 -18.49 -7.57
N PHE A 9 -10.64 -18.78 -8.10
CA PHE A 9 -9.45 -17.97 -7.83
C PHE A 9 -9.55 -16.55 -8.40
N GLY A 10 -10.20 -16.36 -9.56
CA GLY A 10 -10.47 -15.02 -10.10
C GLY A 10 -11.38 -14.18 -9.20
N ILE A 11 -12.41 -14.79 -8.61
CA ILE A 11 -13.26 -14.12 -7.61
C ILE A 11 -12.46 -13.76 -6.37
N LEU A 12 -11.64 -14.69 -5.86
CA LEU A 12 -10.79 -14.41 -4.71
C LEU A 12 -9.75 -13.31 -5.00
N ALA A 13 -9.13 -13.30 -6.18
CA ALA A 13 -8.14 -12.30 -6.57
C ALA A 13 -8.74 -10.90 -6.76
N SER A 14 -9.94 -10.80 -7.33
CA SER A 14 -10.65 -9.52 -7.44
C SER A 14 -11.06 -8.92 -6.09
N ARG A 15 -11.20 -9.75 -5.04
CA ARG A 15 -11.63 -9.32 -3.70
C ARG A 15 -10.51 -9.21 -2.68
N PHE A 16 -9.48 -10.03 -2.82
CA PHE A 16 -8.35 -10.08 -1.90
C PHE A 16 -7.06 -9.81 -2.69
N CYS A 17 -6.50 -8.61 -2.50
CA CYS A 17 -5.29 -8.18 -3.19
C CYS A 17 -4.08 -9.11 -2.97
N VAL A 18 -4.10 -9.95 -1.93
CA VAL A 18 -3.05 -10.93 -1.63
C VAL A 18 -2.78 -11.89 -2.79
N PHE A 19 -3.79 -12.20 -3.61
CA PHE A 19 -3.63 -13.11 -4.75
C PHE A 19 -3.14 -12.41 -6.04
N ASN A 20 -3.03 -11.09 -6.06
CA ASN A 20 -2.54 -10.34 -7.22
C ASN A 20 -1.00 -10.26 -7.29
N THR A 21 -0.31 -10.64 -6.21
CA THR A 21 1.14 -10.64 -6.11
C THR A 21 1.68 -12.06 -5.93
N PRO A 22 2.87 -12.38 -6.47
CA PRO A 22 3.56 -13.62 -6.13
C PRO A 22 3.72 -13.74 -4.61
N ILE A 23 3.30 -14.88 -4.06
CA ILE A 23 3.26 -15.12 -2.62
C ILE A 23 4.42 -16.06 -2.25
N PRO A 24 5.51 -15.57 -1.63
CA PRO A 24 6.61 -16.41 -1.19
C PRO A 24 6.29 -17.06 0.16
N LEU A 25 5.27 -17.92 0.19
CA LEU A 25 4.83 -18.63 1.39
C LEU A 25 5.00 -20.15 1.21
N ASN A 26 5.23 -20.85 2.33
CA ASN A 26 5.22 -22.30 2.36
C ASN A 26 3.84 -22.86 2.00
N VAL A 27 3.80 -24.11 1.53
CA VAL A 27 2.54 -24.74 1.06
C VAL A 27 1.47 -24.76 2.16
N ASP A 28 1.85 -25.11 3.39
CA ASP A 28 0.92 -25.19 4.53
C ASP A 28 0.27 -23.84 4.87
N THR A 29 1.04 -22.75 4.73
CA THR A 29 0.55 -21.40 5.01
C THR A 29 -0.32 -20.88 3.87
N ILE A 30 -0.02 -21.23 2.61
CA ILE A 30 -0.91 -20.94 1.47
C ILE A 30 -2.24 -21.69 1.61
N GLU A 31 -2.23 -22.95 2.04
CA GLU A 31 -3.47 -23.70 2.24
C GLU A 31 -4.37 -23.03 3.29
N THR A 32 -3.76 -22.59 4.39
CA THR A 32 -4.45 -21.84 5.45
C THR A 32 -4.98 -20.51 4.95
N LEU A 33 -4.20 -19.78 4.14
CA LEU A 33 -4.60 -18.51 3.51
C LEU A 33 -5.84 -18.72 2.63
N VAL A 34 -5.80 -19.68 1.71
CA VAL A 34 -6.91 -19.96 0.79
C VAL A 34 -8.17 -20.32 1.59
N LYS A 35 -8.07 -21.23 2.56
CA LYS A 35 -9.21 -21.59 3.44
C LYS A 35 -9.78 -20.39 4.19
N SER A 36 -8.92 -19.53 4.72
CA SER A 36 -9.33 -18.32 5.44
C SER A 36 -10.06 -17.34 4.51
N THR A 37 -9.54 -17.11 3.30
CA THR A 37 -10.20 -16.23 2.32
C THR A 37 -11.55 -16.78 1.86
N CYS A 38 -11.69 -18.10 1.70
CA CYS A 38 -12.98 -18.74 1.43
C CYS A 38 -13.98 -18.52 2.58
N ALA A 39 -13.55 -18.70 3.83
CA ALA A 39 -14.39 -18.48 5.00
C ALA A 39 -14.85 -17.01 5.10
N ILE A 40 -13.93 -16.06 4.93
CA ILE A 40 -14.23 -14.62 4.94
C ILE A 40 -15.17 -14.25 3.79
N HIS A 41 -14.90 -14.75 2.59
CA HIS A 41 -15.76 -14.54 1.43
C HIS A 41 -17.18 -15.01 1.70
N ASN A 42 -17.34 -16.23 2.22
CA ASN A 42 -18.65 -16.80 2.54
C ASN A 42 -19.37 -15.99 3.63
N TRP A 43 -18.64 -15.61 4.69
CA TRP A 43 -19.20 -14.80 5.77
C TRP A 43 -19.64 -13.41 5.32
N LEU A 44 -18.85 -12.72 4.49
CA LEU A 44 -19.20 -11.43 3.92
C LEU A 44 -20.38 -11.55 2.95
N ARG A 45 -20.44 -12.63 2.16
CA ARG A 45 -21.58 -12.89 1.29
C ARG A 45 -22.87 -13.09 2.06
N GLN A 46 -22.81 -13.64 3.28
CA GLN A 46 -23.98 -13.81 4.15
C GLN A 46 -24.33 -12.54 4.93
N SER A 47 -23.34 -11.87 5.50
CA SER A 47 -23.53 -10.77 6.44
C SER A 47 -23.78 -9.42 5.77
N SER A 48 -23.21 -9.22 4.58
CA SER A 48 -23.24 -7.94 3.86
C SER A 48 -23.42 -8.13 2.35
N SER A 49 -24.25 -9.09 1.95
CA SER A 49 -24.49 -9.49 0.55
C SER A 49 -24.61 -8.32 -0.43
N LYS A 50 -25.47 -7.33 -0.11
CA LYS A 50 -25.75 -6.17 -0.97
C LYS A 50 -24.55 -5.24 -1.17
N THR A 51 -23.66 -5.15 -0.18
CA THR A 51 -22.49 -4.26 -0.21
C THR A 51 -21.24 -4.98 -0.70
N TYR A 52 -21.05 -6.22 -0.28
CA TYR A 52 -19.90 -7.05 -0.64
C TYR A 52 -20.01 -7.62 -2.05
N PHE A 53 -21.23 -8.01 -2.46
CA PHE A 53 -21.49 -8.69 -3.72
C PHE A 53 -22.81 -8.18 -4.36
N PRO A 54 -22.84 -6.91 -4.81
CA PRO A 54 -24.03 -6.33 -5.43
C PRO A 54 -24.44 -7.10 -6.69
N SER A 55 -25.73 -7.10 -6.99
CA SER A 55 -26.28 -7.70 -8.22
C SER A 55 -25.61 -7.10 -9.46
N GLY A 56 -25.22 -7.94 -10.41
CA GLY A 56 -24.44 -7.53 -11.60
C GLY A 56 -22.93 -7.50 -11.39
N SER A 57 -22.40 -7.94 -10.23
CA SER A 57 -20.95 -8.05 -10.01
C SER A 57 -20.29 -9.26 -10.68
N VAL A 58 -21.05 -10.26 -11.12
CA VAL A 58 -20.57 -11.45 -11.84
C VAL A 58 -21.48 -11.68 -13.02
N ASP A 59 -20.96 -12.36 -14.06
CA ASP A 59 -21.76 -12.79 -15.20
C ASP A 59 -23.01 -13.55 -14.75
N GLU A 60 -24.16 -13.11 -15.25
CA GLU A 60 -25.44 -13.76 -15.01
C GLU A 60 -25.84 -14.51 -16.29
N GLU A 61 -25.99 -15.83 -16.18
CA GLU A 61 -26.44 -16.67 -17.28
C GLU A 61 -27.96 -16.86 -17.19
N ASP A 62 -28.71 -16.36 -18.18
CA ASP A 62 -30.11 -16.69 -18.31
C ASP A 62 -30.26 -18.09 -18.93
N LEU A 63 -30.70 -19.05 -18.11
CA LEU A 63 -30.89 -20.45 -18.49
C LEU A 63 -31.92 -20.64 -19.61
N ASN A 64 -32.83 -19.69 -19.83
CA ASN A 64 -33.88 -19.78 -20.85
C ASN A 64 -33.41 -19.30 -22.23
N THR A 65 -32.64 -18.22 -22.27
CA THR A 65 -32.15 -17.63 -23.54
C THR A 65 -30.71 -18.03 -23.87
N ARG A 66 -29.99 -18.69 -22.94
CA ARG A 66 -28.54 -19.00 -23.02
C ARG A 66 -27.69 -17.75 -23.26
N THR A 67 -28.19 -16.59 -22.83
CA THR A 67 -27.49 -15.32 -22.97
C THR A 67 -26.70 -15.06 -21.70
N ILE A 68 -25.42 -14.73 -21.85
CA ILE A 68 -24.54 -14.34 -20.73
C ILE A 68 -24.59 -12.83 -20.63
N THR A 69 -25.12 -12.30 -19.53
CA THR A 69 -25.05 -10.88 -19.21
C THR A 69 -23.71 -10.63 -18.52
N PRO A 70 -22.80 -9.83 -19.09
CA PRO A 70 -21.49 -9.59 -18.49
C PRO A 70 -21.63 -8.85 -17.15
N GLY A 71 -21.01 -9.36 -16.10
CA GLY A 71 -20.93 -8.66 -14.82
C GLY A 71 -19.83 -7.60 -14.80
N ALA A 72 -19.94 -6.65 -13.88
CA ALA A 72 -18.98 -5.57 -13.66
C ALA A 72 -17.66 -6.02 -13.00
N TRP A 73 -17.23 -7.27 -13.19
CA TRP A 73 -15.96 -7.80 -12.67
C TRP A 73 -14.80 -7.60 -13.65
N GLY A 74 -15.09 -7.37 -14.94
CA GLY A 74 -14.11 -7.10 -16.00
C GLY A 74 -13.95 -5.61 -16.33
N ASP A 75 -14.99 -4.81 -16.12
CA ASP A 75 -14.85 -3.37 -16.00
C ASP A 75 -14.40 -3.15 -14.56
N VAL A 76 -13.27 -2.48 -14.32
CA VAL A 76 -12.82 -2.20 -12.96
C VAL A 76 -13.36 -0.81 -12.62
N PRO A 77 -14.62 -0.62 -12.15
CA PRO A 77 -14.89 0.57 -11.39
C PRO A 77 -14.06 0.36 -10.14
N THR A 78 -13.01 1.15 -9.99
CA THR A 78 -12.25 1.34 -8.77
C THR A 78 -13.22 1.14 -7.60
N LEU A 79 -13.12 -0.01 -6.89
CA LEU A 79 -13.99 -0.34 -5.75
C LEU A 79 -13.87 0.68 -4.63
N MET A 80 -12.89 1.58 -4.77
CA MET A 80 -12.84 2.86 -4.12
C MET A 80 -13.24 3.91 -5.16
N SER A 81 -14.33 4.66 -4.92
CA SER A 81 -14.43 5.99 -5.54
C SER A 81 -13.06 6.65 -5.43
N PRO A 82 -12.54 7.30 -6.49
CA PRO A 82 -11.32 8.08 -6.34
C PRO A 82 -11.53 8.94 -5.11
N VAL A 83 -10.75 8.67 -4.07
CA VAL A 83 -10.63 9.59 -2.97
C VAL A 83 -10.09 10.81 -3.67
N GLY A 84 -10.98 11.77 -4.01
CA GLY A 84 -10.57 13.01 -4.64
C GLY A 84 -9.39 13.49 -3.82
N ARG A 85 -8.28 13.88 -4.47
CA ARG A 85 -7.03 14.22 -3.77
C ARG A 85 -7.34 15.20 -2.63
N PHE A 86 -7.59 14.68 -1.43
CA PHE A 86 -7.82 15.49 -0.23
C PHE A 86 -6.49 16.04 0.26
N TYR A 87 -5.38 15.49 -0.26
CA TYR A 87 -4.06 16.06 -0.16
C TYR A 87 -3.89 17.11 -1.27
N SER A 88 -4.24 18.35 -0.93
CA SER A 88 -3.58 19.52 -1.50
C SER A 88 -2.07 19.36 -1.27
N SER A 89 -1.32 19.08 -2.34
CA SER A 89 0.14 18.92 -2.38
C SER A 89 0.74 17.90 -1.40
N ASN A 90 1.68 17.08 -1.86
CA ASN A 90 2.50 16.24 -0.96
C ASN A 90 3.54 17.08 -0.15
N ASN A 91 3.43 18.41 -0.19
CA ASN A 91 4.26 19.30 0.60
C ASN A 91 3.84 19.24 2.07
N TYR A 92 4.82 19.02 2.93
CA TYR A 92 4.65 19.23 4.36
C TYR A 92 4.15 20.66 4.62
N GLY A 93 3.26 20.83 5.60
CA GLY A 93 2.83 22.17 6.01
C GLY A 93 4.01 23.00 6.54
N GLN A 94 3.88 24.33 6.50
CA GLN A 94 4.92 25.25 6.96
C GLN A 94 5.41 24.96 8.39
N LEU A 95 4.55 24.44 9.26
CA LEU A 95 4.93 24.02 10.61
C LEU A 95 5.90 22.83 10.61
N GLY A 96 5.66 21.82 9.75
CA GLY A 96 6.54 20.67 9.61
C GLY A 96 7.92 21.07 9.09
N GLU A 97 7.97 22.08 8.20
CA GLU A 97 9.23 22.66 7.75
C GLU A 97 10.01 23.31 8.88
N GLN A 98 9.33 24.15 9.67
CA GLN A 98 9.98 24.88 10.77
C GLN A 98 10.58 23.92 11.81
N VAL A 99 9.85 22.86 12.16
CA VAL A 99 10.34 21.82 13.08
C VAL A 99 11.57 21.13 12.49
N ARG A 100 11.51 20.75 11.21
CA ARG A 100 12.62 20.09 10.52
C ARG A 100 13.87 20.98 10.47
N GLN A 101 13.70 22.25 10.11
CA GLN A 101 14.78 23.23 10.03
C GLN A 101 15.39 23.50 11.41
N TRP A 102 14.58 23.58 12.46
CA TRP A 102 15.05 23.75 13.83
C TRP A 102 15.93 22.59 14.28
N TYR A 103 15.46 21.34 14.12
CA TYR A 103 16.24 20.16 14.48
C TYR A 103 17.51 20.05 13.63
N MET A 104 17.43 20.30 12.33
CA MET A 104 18.61 20.33 11.45
C MET A 104 19.66 21.29 11.98
N HIS A 105 19.29 22.53 12.32
CA HIS A 105 20.21 23.51 12.85
C HIS A 105 20.84 23.03 14.17
N GLN A 106 20.04 22.52 15.12
CA GLN A 106 20.54 22.06 16.41
C GLN A 106 21.52 20.88 16.27
N PHE A 107 21.22 19.90 15.40
CA PHE A 107 22.10 18.74 15.18
C PHE A 107 23.35 19.04 14.37
N MET A 108 23.37 20.14 13.61
CA MET A 108 24.56 20.57 12.87
C MET A 108 25.44 21.55 13.66
N THR A 109 24.90 22.17 14.72
CA THR A 109 25.61 23.16 15.54
C THR A 109 25.82 22.65 16.97
N SER A 110 24.86 22.88 17.86
CA SER A 110 24.98 22.65 19.31
C SER A 110 25.06 21.18 19.71
N PHE A 111 24.42 20.29 18.95
CA PHE A 111 24.40 18.85 19.22
C PHE A 111 25.21 18.05 18.18
N SER A 112 26.07 18.73 17.41
CA SER A 112 26.96 18.05 16.47
C SER A 112 27.98 17.22 17.24
N VAL A 113 28.11 15.94 16.87
CA VAL A 113 29.06 15.02 17.49
C VAL A 113 30.28 14.82 16.57
N PRO A 114 31.50 14.66 17.11
CA PRO A 114 32.73 14.65 16.30
C PRO A 114 32.74 13.58 15.19
N TRP A 115 32.12 12.43 15.44
CA TRP A 115 32.06 11.32 14.49
C TRP A 115 30.96 11.46 13.44
N GLN A 116 30.05 12.44 13.55
CA GLN A 116 28.91 12.61 12.65
C GLN A 116 29.38 12.87 11.21
N MET A 117 30.33 13.79 11.03
CA MET A 117 30.89 14.11 9.72
C MET A 117 31.80 12.99 9.20
N THR A 118 32.59 12.39 10.09
CA THR A 118 33.45 11.24 9.75
C THR A 118 32.63 10.05 9.25
N SER A 119 31.44 9.81 9.81
CA SER A 119 30.56 8.70 9.40
C SER A 119 30.04 8.83 7.95
N ILE A 120 30.02 10.04 7.41
CA ILE A 120 29.65 10.33 6.01
C ILE A 120 30.87 10.62 5.13
N GLY A 121 32.09 10.33 5.61
CA GLY A 121 33.33 10.48 4.87
C GLY A 121 33.86 11.92 4.78
N ILE A 122 33.36 12.83 5.62
CA ILE A 122 33.84 14.21 5.70
C ILE A 122 34.75 14.31 6.92
N GLU A 123 36.04 14.53 6.69
CA GLU A 123 36.98 14.77 7.79
C GLU A 123 36.71 16.15 8.42
N PRO A 124 36.74 16.26 9.76
CA PRO A 124 36.53 17.54 10.43
C PRO A 124 37.63 18.52 10.01
N TYR A 125 37.24 19.73 9.62
CA TYR A 125 38.19 20.82 9.37
C TYR A 125 38.91 21.17 10.68
N ASP A 126 40.25 21.09 10.65
CA ASP A 126 41.10 21.55 11.73
C ASP A 126 41.12 23.09 11.72
N ASN A 127 40.52 23.73 12.72
CA ASN A 127 40.46 25.20 12.85
C ASN A 127 41.69 25.75 13.62
N SER A 128 42.84 25.10 13.53
CA SER A 128 44.06 25.51 14.24
C SER A 128 44.88 26.61 13.56
N GLU A 129 44.44 27.18 12.43
CA GLU A 129 45.22 28.19 11.68
C GLU A 129 44.60 29.61 11.65
N GLY A 130 43.62 29.92 12.52
CA GLY A 130 42.86 31.18 12.46
C GLY A 130 43.15 32.26 13.51
N GLU A 131 43.91 31.98 14.58
CA GLU A 131 44.20 32.94 15.67
C GLU A 131 45.70 33.27 15.78
N GLU A 132 46.37 33.54 14.66
CA GLU A 132 47.63 34.29 14.65
C GLU A 132 47.55 35.30 13.51
N ASN A 133 47.06 36.51 13.79
CA ASN A 133 47.43 37.79 13.16
C ASN A 133 46.34 38.85 13.39
N SER A 134 46.28 39.35 14.62
CA SER A 134 45.77 40.70 14.89
C SER A 134 46.35 41.20 16.22
N GLU A 135 47.62 41.61 16.16
CA GLU A 135 48.17 42.72 16.97
C GLU A 135 48.44 43.90 16.04
#